data_AF-A0A5C7MHH6-F1
#
_entry.id   AF-A0A5C7MHH6-F1
#
_cell.length_a   1.000
_cell.length_b   1.000
_cell.length_c   1.000
_cell.angle_alpha   90.00
_cell.angle_beta   90.00
_cell.angle_gamma   90.00
#
_symmetry.space_group_name_H-M   'P 1'
#
loop_
_entity.id
_entity.type
_entity.pdbx_description
1 polymer ?
#
loop_
_entity_poly.entity_id
_entity_poly.type
_entity_poly.pdbx_seq_one_letter_code
_entity_poly.pdbx_strand_id
1 'polypeptide(L)'
;MKKLILLATIFVGLGVNAQTGGPGGGRGMGPRMNMDSLYKVWNITDEQLAKLKPAQEAQRAAMQKLREDQDTPREERMEKMKAINEDFLKKRNQIITKEQAALWDAYLESRRGQGRGQRN
;
A
#
# COMPACT_ATOMS: atom_id res chain seq x y z
N MET A 1 40.69 -13.08 -29.64
CA MET A 1 40.80 -14.36 -28.91
C MET A 1 42.21 -14.54 -28.37
N LYS A 2 42.31 -14.89 -27.08
CA LYS A 2 43.41 -15.60 -26.38
C LYS A 2 44.76 -14.88 -26.18
N LYS A 3 44.86 -14.15 -25.08
CA LYS A 3 46.05 -13.85 -24.24
C LYS A 3 45.51 -13.57 -22.82
N LEU A 4 46.08 -13.91 -21.67
CA LEU A 4 47.24 -14.65 -21.21
C LEU A 4 46.95 -14.88 -19.70
N ILE A 5 47.42 -16.00 -19.15
CA ILE A 5 47.32 -16.36 -17.73
C ILE A 5 48.15 -15.39 -16.88
N LEU A 6 47.67 -15.01 -15.70
CA LEU A 6 48.56 -14.73 -14.57
C LEU A 6 47.90 -15.03 -13.23
N LEU A 7 48.61 -15.86 -12.47
CA LEU A 7 48.28 -16.40 -11.15
C LEU A 7 49.33 -15.82 -10.22
N ALA A 8 48.96 -14.99 -9.23
CA ALA A 8 49.85 -14.61 -8.12
C ALA A 8 49.08 -14.02 -6.91
N THR A 9 48.78 -14.90 -5.96
CA THR A 9 49.18 -14.85 -4.54
C THR A 9 48.91 -13.59 -3.68
N ILE A 10 47.95 -13.78 -2.73
CA ILE A 10 47.95 -13.46 -1.28
C ILE A 10 48.20 -12.02 -0.81
N PHE A 11 47.23 -11.44 -0.08
CA PHE A 11 47.42 -10.94 1.29
C PHE A 11 46.05 -10.74 1.98
N VAL A 12 45.82 -11.48 3.07
CA VAL A 12 44.78 -11.16 4.05
C VAL A 12 45.30 -9.99 4.88
N GLY A 13 44.62 -8.85 4.78
CA GLY A 13 44.82 -7.70 5.65
C GLY A 13 43.49 -7.35 6.32
N LEU A 14 43.46 -7.46 7.65
CA LEU A 14 42.38 -6.97 8.51
C LEU A 14 42.28 -5.43 8.36
N GLY A 15 41.40 -4.99 7.47
CA GLY A 15 40.90 -3.63 7.43
C GLY A 15 39.51 -3.60 8.02
N VAL A 16 39.39 -3.14 9.26
CA VAL A 16 38.13 -2.62 9.81
C VAL A 16 37.69 -1.49 8.88
N ASN A 17 36.83 -1.83 7.92
CA ASN A 17 35.99 -0.84 7.27
C ASN A 17 34.60 -1.01 7.87
N ALA A 18 34.30 -0.11 8.80
CA ALA A 18 32.95 0.25 9.14
C ALA A 18 32.24 0.73 7.87
N GLN A 19 31.71 -0.21 7.08
CA GLN A 19 30.69 0.06 6.07
C GLN A 19 29.38 0.32 6.82
N THR A 20 29.33 1.55 7.31
CA THR A 20 28.19 2.46 7.19
C THR A 20 27.23 2.02 6.10
N GLY A 21 26.15 1.38 6.54
CA GLY A 21 25.05 0.90 5.73
C GLY A 21 24.02 0.25 6.64
N GLY A 22 23.60 0.96 7.70
CA GLY A 22 22.57 0.48 8.60
C GLY A 22 21.31 0.06 7.83
N PRO A 23 20.47 -0.85 8.37
CA PRO A 23 19.15 -1.14 7.82
C PRO A 23 18.29 0.14 7.90
N GLY A 24 18.44 0.99 6.91
CA GLY A 24 17.68 2.21 6.73
C GLY A 24 16.24 1.84 6.43
N GLY A 25 15.39 1.91 7.46
CA GLY A 25 14.09 2.55 7.30
C GLY A 25 13.01 1.76 6.58
N GLY A 26 12.87 0.45 6.83
CA GLY A 26 11.59 -0.24 6.61
C GLY A 26 10.56 0.09 7.71
N ARG A 27 10.33 1.38 8.02
CA ARG A 27 9.33 1.75 9.05
C ARG A 27 7.93 1.54 8.51
N GLY A 28 7.33 0.44 8.94
CA GLY A 28 5.88 0.34 9.12
C GLY A 28 5.08 -0.16 7.92
N MET A 29 5.18 -1.47 7.62
CA MET A 29 4.05 -2.20 7.07
C MET A 29 4.02 -3.61 7.65
N GLY A 30 3.29 -3.79 8.74
CA GLY A 30 2.78 -5.12 9.04
C GLY A 30 1.98 -5.66 7.84
N PRO A 31 1.77 -6.99 7.72
CA PRO A 31 1.15 -7.60 6.56
C PRO A 31 -0.12 -6.83 6.13
N ARG A 32 -0.06 -6.24 4.94
CA ARG A 32 -1.26 -5.70 4.30
C ARG A 32 -2.05 -6.91 3.82
N MET A 33 -3.15 -7.21 4.49
CA MET A 33 -4.15 -8.08 3.88
C MET A 33 -4.60 -7.42 2.58
N ASN A 34 -4.57 -8.18 1.49
CA ASN A 34 -5.19 -7.75 0.24
C ASN A 34 -6.70 -7.61 0.45
N MET A 35 -7.30 -6.72 -0.34
CA MET A 35 -8.75 -6.48 -0.27
C MET A 35 -9.56 -7.76 -0.48
N ASP A 36 -9.10 -8.68 -1.31
CA ASP A 36 -9.79 -9.97 -1.53
C ASP A 36 -9.86 -10.84 -0.28
N SER A 37 -8.82 -10.84 0.56
CA SER A 37 -8.88 -11.56 1.84
C SER A 37 -9.82 -10.88 2.82
N LEU A 38 -9.92 -9.56 2.79
CA LEU A 38 -10.83 -8.82 3.66
C LEU A 38 -12.29 -9.00 3.26
N TYR A 39 -12.57 -9.05 1.95
CA TYR A 39 -13.90 -9.39 1.43
C TYR A 39 -14.40 -10.74 1.98
N LYS A 40 -13.51 -11.74 2.08
CA LYS A 40 -13.84 -13.04 2.69
C LYS A 40 -14.14 -12.93 4.19
N VAL A 41 -13.34 -12.16 4.94
CA VAL A 41 -13.56 -11.94 6.39
C VAL A 41 -14.89 -11.23 6.67
N TRP A 42 -15.33 -10.36 5.77
CA TRP A 42 -16.59 -9.62 5.91
C TRP A 42 -17.80 -10.31 5.26
N ASN A 43 -17.66 -11.57 4.85
CA ASN A 43 -18.72 -12.34 4.19
C ASN A 43 -19.32 -11.60 2.98
N ILE A 44 -18.49 -10.88 2.21
CA ILE A 44 -18.93 -10.33 0.93
C ILE A 44 -19.11 -11.49 -0.04
N THR A 45 -20.31 -11.60 -0.63
CA THR A 45 -20.60 -12.69 -1.57
C THR A 45 -19.86 -12.50 -2.89
N ASP A 46 -19.69 -13.57 -3.67
CA ASP A 46 -19.04 -13.49 -4.98
C ASP A 46 -19.78 -12.52 -5.93
N GLU A 47 -21.11 -12.44 -5.83
CA GLU A 47 -21.92 -11.48 -6.59
C GLU A 47 -21.67 -10.03 -6.17
N GLN A 48 -21.59 -9.77 -4.87
CA GLN A 48 -21.26 -8.44 -4.34
C GLN A 48 -19.84 -8.05 -4.74
N LEU A 49 -18.90 -8.99 -4.67
CA LEU A 49 -17.52 -8.80 -5.10
C LEU A 49 -17.44 -8.48 -6.60
N ALA A 50 -18.17 -9.22 -7.44
CA ALA A 50 -18.23 -8.96 -8.88
C ALA A 50 -18.76 -7.55 -9.19
N LYS A 51 -19.75 -7.07 -8.42
CA LYS A 51 -20.28 -5.71 -8.54
C LYS A 51 -19.32 -4.63 -8.01
N LEU A 52 -18.49 -4.96 -7.01
CA LEU A 52 -17.51 -4.04 -6.43
C LEU A 52 -16.25 -3.85 -7.28
N LYS A 53 -15.81 -4.89 -8.01
CA LYS A 53 -14.57 -4.87 -8.80
C LYS A 53 -14.46 -3.66 -9.74
N PRO A 54 -15.47 -3.30 -10.55
CA PRO A 54 -15.38 -2.12 -11.42
C PRO A 54 -15.20 -0.81 -10.63
N ALA A 55 -15.88 -0.66 -9.49
CA ALA A 55 -15.75 0.51 -8.63
C ALA A 55 -14.35 0.59 -8.00
N GLN A 56 -13.79 -0.55 -7.60
CA GLN A 56 -12.45 -0.65 -7.04
C GLN A 56 -11.37 -0.34 -8.08
N GLU A 57 -11.51 -0.86 -9.30
CA GLU A 57 -10.59 -0.59 -10.41
C GLU A 57 -10.61 0.89 -10.80
N ALA A 58 -11.79 1.49 -10.89
CA ALA A 58 -11.94 2.92 -11.16
C ALA A 58 -11.29 3.77 -10.05
N GLN A 59 -11.53 3.43 -8.79
CA GLN A 59 -10.90 4.10 -7.65
C GLN A 59 -9.37 3.97 -7.72
N ARG A 60 -8.85 2.77 -7.99
CA ARG A 60 -7.40 2.50 -8.11
C ARG A 60 -6.78 3.35 -9.23
N ALA A 61 -7.41 3.38 -10.40
CA ALA A 61 -6.94 4.18 -11.52
C ALA A 61 -6.94 5.68 -11.22
N ALA A 62 -8.00 6.20 -10.57
CA ALA A 62 -8.07 7.61 -10.17
C ALA A 62 -7.00 7.97 -9.13
N MET A 63 -6.78 7.10 -8.13
CA MET A 63 -5.73 7.28 -7.14
C MET A 63 -4.32 7.22 -7.75
N GLN A 64 -4.11 6.36 -8.74
CA GLN A 64 -2.85 6.28 -9.46
C GLN A 64 -2.58 7.57 -10.25
N LYS A 65 -3.56 8.07 -11.00
CA LYS A 65 -3.45 9.35 -11.71
C LYS A 65 -3.13 10.51 -10.77
N LEU A 66 -3.83 10.57 -9.63
CA LEU A 66 -3.58 11.60 -8.61
C LEU A 66 -2.19 11.49 -7.96
N ARG A 67 -1.62 10.28 -7.91
CA ARG A 67 -0.25 10.05 -7.41
C ARG A 67 0.81 10.44 -8.43
N GLU A 68 0.54 10.22 -9.71
CA GLU A 68 1.42 10.58 -10.82
C GLU A 68 1.42 12.10 -11.05
N ASP A 69 0.31 12.77 -10.75
CA ASP A 69 0.18 14.23 -10.74
C ASP A 69 1.11 14.88 -9.69
N GLN A 70 2.17 15.53 -10.16
CA GLN A 70 3.14 16.27 -9.34
C GLN A 70 2.83 17.78 -9.26
N ASP A 71 1.91 18.27 -10.08
CA ASP A 71 1.67 19.70 -10.28
C ASP A 71 0.54 20.22 -9.38
N THR A 72 -0.39 19.34 -8.98
CA THR A 72 -1.50 19.71 -8.08
C THR A 72 -0.99 20.05 -6.67
N PRO A 73 -1.31 21.25 -6.13
CA PRO A 73 -0.98 21.63 -4.76
C PRO A 73 -1.51 20.63 -3.73
N ARG A 74 -0.83 20.50 -2.60
CA ARG A 74 -1.15 19.49 -1.59
C ARG A 74 -2.61 19.55 -1.11
N GLU A 75 -3.17 20.75 -0.92
CA GLU A 75 -4.54 20.93 -0.44
C GLU A 75 -5.56 20.41 -1.45
N GLU A 76 -5.46 20.85 -2.70
CA GLU A 76 -6.30 20.36 -3.80
C GLU A 76 -6.13 18.84 -4.01
N ARG A 77 -4.91 18.32 -3.84
CA ARG A 77 -4.65 16.88 -3.91
C ARG A 77 -5.40 16.12 -2.81
N MET A 78 -5.48 16.67 -1.60
CA MET A 78 -6.23 16.07 -0.49
C MET A 78 -7.73 16.08 -0.76
N GLU A 79 -8.25 17.16 -1.34
CA GLU A 79 -9.66 17.25 -1.76
C GLU A 79 -10.00 16.24 -2.85
N LYS A 80 -9.17 16.14 -3.90
CA LYS A 80 -9.32 15.12 -4.96
C LYS A 80 -9.29 13.70 -4.37
N MET A 81 -8.38 13.44 -3.44
CA MET A 81 -8.30 12.15 -2.76
C MET A 81 -9.55 11.86 -1.92
N LYS A 82 -10.11 12.86 -1.23
CA LYS A 82 -11.36 12.73 -0.48
C LYS A 82 -12.52 12.41 -1.41
N ALA A 83 -12.66 13.15 -2.51
CA ALA A 83 -13.71 12.95 -3.50
C ALA A 83 -13.68 11.55 -4.11
N ILE A 84 -12.49 11.04 -4.49
CA ILE A 84 -12.32 9.67 -5.00
C ILE A 84 -12.79 8.63 -3.96
N ASN A 85 -12.46 8.82 -2.69
CA ASN A 85 -12.87 7.91 -1.62
C ASN A 85 -14.38 7.98 -1.35
N GLU A 86 -14.98 9.17 -1.37
CA GLU A 86 -16.43 9.34 -1.19
C GLU A 86 -17.24 8.70 -2.32
N ASP A 87 -16.78 8.83 -3.57
CA ASP A 87 -17.44 8.19 -4.71
C ASP A 87 -17.41 6.66 -4.58
N PHE A 88 -16.26 6.08 -4.23
CA PHE A 88 -16.15 4.66 -3.95
C PHE A 88 -17.04 4.24 -2.78
N LEU A 89 -17.08 5.02 -1.70
CA LEU A 89 -17.91 4.75 -0.52
C LEU A 89 -19.40 4.67 -0.87
N LYS A 90 -19.89 5.61 -1.69
CA LYS A 90 -21.28 5.64 -2.17
C LYS A 90 -21.61 4.38 -2.96
N LYS A 91 -20.78 4.03 -3.96
CA LYS A 91 -20.95 2.82 -4.78
C LYS A 91 -20.90 1.55 -3.94
N ARG A 92 -19.95 1.47 -3.00
CA ARG A 92 -19.80 0.34 -2.07
C ARG A 92 -21.09 0.12 -1.27
N ASN A 93 -21.59 1.17 -0.62
CA ASN A 93 -22.77 1.08 0.26
C ASN A 93 -24.08 0.75 -0.49
N GLN A 94 -24.11 0.87 -1.82
CA GLN A 94 -25.23 0.39 -2.63
C GLN A 94 -25.16 -1.13 -2.91
N ILE A 95 -23.99 -1.75 -2.74
CA ILE A 95 -23.74 -3.16 -3.07
C ILE A 95 -23.71 -4.05 -1.82
N ILE A 96 -23.17 -3.53 -0.71
CA ILE A 96 -23.01 -4.27 0.54
C ILE A 96 -24.07 -3.88 1.58
N THR A 97 -24.28 -4.73 2.59
CA THR A 97 -25.19 -4.43 3.69
C THR A 97 -24.57 -3.41 4.66
N LYS A 98 -25.42 -2.78 5.49
CA LYS A 98 -24.96 -1.86 6.54
C LYS A 98 -24.01 -2.54 7.54
N GLU A 99 -24.26 -3.80 7.87
CA GLU A 99 -23.42 -4.59 8.78
C GLU A 99 -22.04 -4.86 8.17
N GLN A 100 -21.99 -5.26 6.89
CA GLN A 100 -20.74 -5.45 6.16
C GLN A 100 -19.95 -4.14 6.04
N ALA A 101 -20.64 -3.00 5.81
CA ALA A 101 -20.01 -1.68 5.78
C ALA A 101 -19.40 -1.29 7.14
N ALA A 102 -20.09 -1.61 8.25
CA ALA A 102 -19.57 -1.34 9.60
C ALA A 102 -18.28 -2.13 9.89
N LEU A 103 -18.22 -3.41 9.50
CA LEU A 103 -17.01 -4.24 9.65
C LEU A 103 -15.84 -3.69 8.82
N TRP A 104 -16.13 -3.22 7.61
CA TRP A 104 -15.15 -2.54 6.76
C TRP A 104 -14.58 -1.29 7.43
N ASP A 105 -15.46 -0.41 7.90
CA ASP A 105 -15.07 0.89 8.44
C ASP A 105 -14.32 0.73 9.77
N ALA A 106 -14.71 -0.23 10.61
CA ALA A 106 -13.99 -0.59 11.83
C ALA A 106 -12.56 -1.09 11.54
N TYR A 107 -12.38 -1.90 10.49
CA TYR A 107 -11.06 -2.33 10.06
C TYR A 107 -10.21 -1.16 9.57
N LEU A 108 -10.75 -0.28 8.73
CA LEU A 108 -10.03 0.90 8.26
C LEU A 108 -9.61 1.81 9.42
N GLU A 109 -10.47 2.00 10.41
CA GLU A 109 -10.18 2.80 11.59
C GLU A 109 -9.07 2.16 12.44
N SER A 110 -9.10 0.84 12.63
CA SER A 110 -8.03 0.11 13.32
C SER A 110 -6.66 0.30 12.65
N ARG A 111 -6.63 0.38 11.31
CA ARG A 111 -5.41 0.65 10.54
C ARG A 111 -4.95 2.10 10.65
N ARG A 112 -5.88 3.06 10.72
CA ARG A 112 -5.55 4.48 10.95
C ARG A 112 -4.96 4.70 12.34
N GLY A 113 -5.50 4.01 13.36
CA GLY A 113 -4.99 4.06 14.73
C GLY A 113 -3.57 3.49 14.88
N GLN A 114 -3.28 2.37 14.22
CA GLN A 114 -1.96 1.72 14.27
C GLN A 114 -0.82 2.56 13.64
N GLY A 115 -1.12 3.46 12.70
CA GLY A 115 -0.13 4.37 12.12
C GLY A 115 0.21 5.59 12.97
N ARG A 116 -0.60 5.91 13.99
CA ARG A 116 -0.39 7.05 14.89
C ARG A 116 0.32 6.69 16.20
N GLY A 117 0.22 5.43 16.65
CA GLY A 117 0.88 4.95 17.88
C GLY A 117 2.40 4.71 17.77
N GLN A 118 2.99 4.85 16.59
CA GLN A 118 4.44 4.66 16.35
C GLN A 118 5.22 5.98 16.19
N ARG A 119 4.61 7.12 16.51
CA ARG A 119 5.21 8.47 16.38
C ARG A 119 5.46 9.18 17.72
N ASN A 120 5.45 8.45 18.84
CA ASN A 120 5.87 8.98 20.14
C ASN A 120 7.24 8.44 20.51
#